data_AF-A0A940X9P1-F1
#
_entry.id   AF-A0A940X9P1-F1
#
_cell.length_a   1.000
_cell.length_b   1.000
_cell.length_c   1.000
_cell.angle_alpha   90.00
_cell.angle_beta   90.00
_cell.angle_gamma   90.00
#
_symmetry.space_group_name_H-M   'P 1'
#
loop_
_entity.id
_entity.type
_entity.pdbx_description
1 polymer ?
#
loop_
_entity_poly.entity_id
_entity_poly.type
_entity_poly.pdbx_seq_one_letter_code
_entity_poly.pdbx_strand_id
1 'polypeptide(L)'
;MKTTLIILYLFFGIIGYSQVATKVIEVDLGKPHKKSITIYTDSLSTALDSSKWLSVRSRDLVSIKLINWNPLKHTYKIDTKELSFFNDKKKLDSIIEGIKVLVNNEIPELVLLNDSIKRIIKENENVIKSIDSLNFQVENFYEILKQKSKLVEDDYNVKRKEFLDNSKIQLGKIYSLLNDLQNIEDNSSSYSDTQKNLLETKEKSEKSIESIIQKFYTINLDIYTLPIDIQGKNIDVLEFKLSRFNKETKEEDANFASTPYNIWIKGGLKIDVSAGIFFTSLYDSEYDKRDDPATSGNKIIMLKNSGDYDMAFGSTINTYIRMNSWVVPTLNFGAVITQNQKLQVLLGLGAILGKQERIIFSAGISMGKVDRIADGYQVGSSYNLGDSGTIPTQSQFKFGKFFGITYNLSKVKKISLDKGIEEN
;
A
#
# COMPACT_ATOMS: atom_id res chain seq x y z
N MET A 1 39.40 -20.46 -17.61
CA MET A 1 38.74 -19.12 -17.69
C MET A 1 37.37 -19.12 -18.41
N LYS A 2 36.63 -20.23 -18.49
CA LYS A 2 35.28 -20.26 -19.14
C LYS A 2 34.10 -20.40 -18.17
N THR A 3 34.35 -20.78 -16.91
CA THR A 3 33.31 -20.98 -15.89
C THR A 3 32.92 -19.71 -15.13
N THR A 4 33.78 -18.69 -15.09
CA THR A 4 33.50 -17.41 -14.41
C THR A 4 32.54 -16.50 -15.18
N LEU A 5 32.40 -16.66 -16.50
CA LEU A 5 31.49 -15.84 -17.32
C LEU A 5 30.02 -16.26 -17.18
N ILE A 6 29.75 -17.53 -16.84
CA ILE A 6 28.39 -18.09 -16.74
C ILE A 6 27.67 -17.56 -15.49
N ILE A 7 28.39 -17.32 -14.40
CA ILE A 7 27.83 -16.74 -13.17
C ILE A 7 27.39 -15.29 -13.41
N LEU A 8 28.12 -14.51 -14.22
CA LEU A 8 27.74 -13.13 -14.53
C LEU A 8 26.47 -13.05 -15.40
N TYR A 9 26.32 -13.95 -16.37
CA TYR A 9 25.12 -14.01 -17.22
C TYR A 9 23.86 -14.49 -16.47
N LEU A 10 24.02 -15.34 -15.45
CA LEU A 10 22.91 -15.73 -14.56
C LEU A 10 22.39 -14.57 -13.69
N PHE A 11 23.22 -13.57 -13.40
CA PHE A 11 22.80 -12.41 -12.59
C PHE A 11 22.13 -11.28 -13.39
N PHE A 12 22.41 -11.15 -14.70
CA PHE A 12 21.93 -10.01 -15.51
C PHE A 12 21.01 -10.39 -16.69
N GLY A 13 20.88 -11.68 -17.04
CA GLY A 13 20.24 -12.11 -18.29
C GLY A 13 18.70 -12.11 -18.37
N ILE A 14 17.97 -11.71 -17.33
CA ILE A 14 16.50 -11.80 -17.32
C ILE A 14 15.89 -10.48 -16.80
N ILE A 15 16.07 -9.41 -17.57
CA ILE A 15 15.25 -8.19 -17.42
C ILE A 15 14.46 -8.01 -18.72
N GLY A 16 13.54 -8.95 -18.98
CA GLY A 16 12.52 -8.75 -20.00
C GLY A 16 11.55 -7.66 -19.56
N TYR A 17 11.29 -6.70 -20.45
CA TYR A 17 10.23 -5.69 -20.30
C TYR A 17 8.86 -6.39 -20.32
N SER A 18 8.45 -6.93 -19.17
CA SER A 18 7.09 -7.42 -18.96
C SER A 18 6.15 -6.23 -18.78
N GLN A 19 4.95 -6.32 -19.35
CA GLN A 19 3.87 -5.36 -19.08
C GLN A 19 3.69 -5.19 -17.56
N VAL A 20 3.56 -3.93 -17.14
CA VAL A 20 3.37 -3.56 -15.74
C VAL A 20 1.95 -3.94 -15.34
N ALA A 21 1.81 -4.88 -14.40
CA ALA A 21 0.52 -5.31 -13.89
C ALA A 21 0.17 -4.54 -12.61
N THR A 22 -1.08 -4.09 -12.50
CA THR A 22 -1.60 -3.46 -11.28
C THR A 22 -2.15 -4.52 -10.34
N LYS A 23 -1.56 -4.62 -9.15
CA LYS A 23 -2.09 -5.41 -8.04
C LYS A 23 -3.11 -4.58 -7.27
N VAL A 24 -4.28 -5.19 -7.06
CA VAL A 24 -5.35 -4.61 -6.27
C VAL A 24 -5.32 -5.24 -4.88
N ILE A 25 -5.24 -4.40 -3.86
CA ILE A 25 -5.32 -4.80 -2.45
C ILE A 25 -6.70 -4.42 -1.95
N GLU A 26 -7.55 -5.42 -1.74
CA GLU A 26 -8.89 -5.21 -1.22
C GLU A 26 -8.85 -5.23 0.30
N VAL A 27 -9.44 -4.20 0.91
CA VAL A 27 -9.58 -4.06 2.36
C VAL A 27 -11.06 -4.04 2.71
N ASP A 28 -11.48 -5.00 3.51
CA ASP A 28 -12.84 -5.11 4.04
C ASP A 28 -12.95 -4.25 5.30
N LEU A 29 -13.82 -3.22 5.24
CA LEU A 29 -14.04 -2.29 6.35
C LEU A 29 -15.13 -2.75 7.33
N GLY A 30 -15.63 -3.97 7.14
CA GLY A 30 -16.56 -4.64 8.04
C GLY A 30 -15.91 -5.13 9.33
N LYS A 31 -16.50 -6.15 9.95
CA LYS A 31 -15.93 -6.75 11.16
C LYS A 31 -14.64 -7.52 10.79
N PRO A 32 -13.56 -7.43 11.56
CA PRO A 32 -12.33 -8.15 11.27
C PRO A 32 -12.55 -9.66 11.13
N HIS A 33 -12.00 -10.27 10.07
CA HIS A 33 -12.01 -11.70 9.79
C HIS A 33 -10.74 -12.11 9.03
N LYS A 34 -10.54 -13.42 8.83
CA LYS A 34 -9.34 -14.00 8.19
C LYS A 34 -9.07 -13.53 6.75
N LYS A 35 -10.02 -12.83 6.11
CA LYS A 35 -9.96 -12.35 4.73
C LYS A 35 -10.23 -10.84 4.64
N SER A 36 -10.05 -10.10 5.74
CA SER A 36 -10.28 -8.65 5.72
C SER A 36 -9.28 -7.90 4.84
N ILE A 37 -8.20 -8.56 4.40
CA ILE A 37 -7.31 -8.06 3.36
C ILE A 37 -7.07 -9.19 2.36
N THR A 38 -7.30 -8.91 1.08
CA THR A 38 -7.06 -9.86 -0.02
C THR A 38 -6.25 -9.17 -1.12
N ILE A 39 -5.33 -9.90 -1.76
CA ILE A 39 -4.56 -9.39 -2.91
C ILE A 39 -5.05 -10.09 -4.17
N TYR A 40 -5.40 -9.31 -5.19
CA TYR A 40 -5.81 -9.80 -6.50
C TYR A 40 -4.75 -9.47 -7.57
N THR A 41 -4.67 -10.30 -8.61
CA THR A 41 -3.70 -10.04 -9.70
C THR A 41 -4.12 -8.96 -10.65
N ASP A 42 -5.42 -8.73 -10.74
CA ASP A 42 -6.10 -7.87 -11.68
C ASP A 42 -7.44 -7.40 -11.07
N SER A 43 -8.13 -6.52 -11.79
CA SER A 43 -9.47 -6.05 -11.42
C SER A 43 -10.55 -7.13 -11.58
N LEU A 44 -10.23 -8.28 -12.18
CA LEU A 44 -11.13 -9.41 -12.38
C LEU A 44 -11.13 -10.37 -11.18
N SER A 45 -10.52 -9.96 -10.07
CA SER A 45 -10.58 -10.65 -8.77
C SER A 45 -10.02 -12.08 -8.80
N THR A 46 -9.02 -12.34 -9.66
CA THR A 46 -8.26 -13.60 -9.57
C THR A 46 -7.41 -13.59 -8.30
N ALA A 47 -7.87 -14.33 -7.29
CA ALA A 47 -7.26 -14.36 -5.96
C ALA A 47 -5.80 -14.83 -6.07
N LEU A 48 -4.86 -13.94 -5.72
CA LEU A 48 -3.45 -14.26 -5.78
C LEU A 48 -2.99 -14.75 -4.41
N ASP A 49 -2.91 -16.08 -4.31
CA ASP A 49 -2.00 -16.80 -3.43
C ASP A 49 -2.21 -16.60 -1.91
N SER A 50 -2.43 -17.71 -1.21
CA SER A 50 -2.56 -17.81 0.24
C SER A 50 -1.23 -17.61 0.97
N SER A 51 -0.36 -16.73 0.46
CA SER A 51 0.92 -16.44 1.10
C SER A 51 0.66 -15.93 2.51
N LYS A 52 1.38 -16.47 3.50
CA LYS A 52 1.20 -16.12 4.94
C LYS A 52 1.41 -14.63 5.26
N TRP A 53 1.80 -13.82 4.28
CA TRP A 53 2.37 -12.49 4.45
C TRP A 53 1.87 -11.54 3.36
N LEU A 54 1.32 -10.40 3.76
CA LEU A 54 0.90 -9.35 2.84
C LEU A 54 2.12 -8.79 2.08
N SER A 55 2.21 -9.05 0.77
CA SER A 55 3.37 -8.64 -0.03
C SER A 55 3.09 -8.41 -1.52
N VAL A 56 3.82 -7.46 -2.12
CA VAL A 56 3.75 -7.07 -3.54
C VAL A 56 5.13 -7.11 -4.19
N ARG A 57 5.24 -7.36 -5.50
CA ARG A 57 6.55 -7.35 -6.17
C ARG A 57 7.00 -5.92 -6.40
N SER A 58 8.30 -5.67 -6.38
CA SER A 58 8.91 -4.35 -6.62
C SER A 58 8.67 -3.77 -8.02
N ARG A 59 8.01 -4.51 -8.92
CA ARG A 59 7.69 -4.10 -10.30
C ARG A 59 6.18 -3.94 -10.54
N ASP A 60 5.37 -4.25 -9.52
CA ASP A 60 3.92 -4.18 -9.60
C ASP A 60 3.49 -2.73 -9.32
N LEU A 61 2.45 -2.26 -10.00
CA LEU A 61 1.72 -1.08 -9.52
C LEU A 61 0.76 -1.53 -8.43
N VAL A 62 0.48 -0.69 -7.44
CA VAL A 62 -0.41 -1.05 -6.34
C VAL A 62 -1.59 -0.09 -6.26
N SER A 63 -2.80 -0.63 -6.24
CA SER A 63 -4.02 0.10 -5.90
C SER A 63 -4.73 -0.54 -4.72
N ILE A 64 -5.48 0.26 -3.96
CA ILE A 64 -6.30 -0.20 -2.85
C ILE A 64 -7.76 -0.12 -3.25
N LYS A 65 -8.49 -1.23 -3.07
CA LYS A 65 -9.95 -1.30 -3.17
C LYS A 65 -10.54 -1.37 -1.77
N LEU A 66 -11.57 -0.59 -1.49
CA LEU A 66 -12.30 -0.66 -0.21
C LEU A 66 -13.68 -1.28 -0.43
N ILE A 67 -14.05 -2.22 0.44
CA ILE A 67 -15.37 -2.88 0.41
C ILE A 67 -16.07 -2.80 1.78
N ASN A 68 -17.39 -3.04 1.79
CA ASN A 68 -18.23 -3.10 3.00
C ASN A 68 -18.16 -1.85 3.89
N TRP A 69 -18.04 -0.69 3.26
CA TRP A 69 -17.93 0.61 3.92
C TRP A 69 -19.29 1.32 3.93
N ASN A 70 -19.49 2.36 4.76
CA ASN A 70 -20.74 3.12 4.79
C ASN A 70 -20.49 4.62 4.49
N PRO A 71 -20.68 5.07 3.23
CA PRO A 71 -20.54 6.49 2.84
C PRO A 71 -21.47 7.42 3.59
N LEU A 72 -22.63 6.92 4.00
CA LEU A 72 -23.71 7.75 4.51
C LEU A 72 -23.46 8.13 5.97
N LYS A 73 -22.84 7.24 6.71
CA LYS A 73 -22.48 7.44 8.12
C LYS A 73 -21.10 8.06 8.31
N HIS A 74 -20.16 7.68 7.45
CA HIS A 74 -18.75 7.92 7.68
C HIS A 74 -18.05 8.61 6.51
N THR A 75 -17.07 9.44 6.84
CA THR A 75 -16.04 9.90 5.91
C THR A 75 -14.79 9.05 6.14
N TYR A 76 -14.15 8.60 5.07
CA TYR A 76 -12.95 7.78 5.13
C TYR A 76 -11.77 8.52 4.53
N LYS A 77 -10.60 8.35 5.15
CA LYS A 77 -9.33 8.85 4.64
C LYS A 77 -8.34 7.70 4.53
N ILE A 78 -7.63 7.63 3.41
CA ILE A 78 -6.39 6.87 3.30
C ILE A 78 -5.27 7.87 3.49
N ASP A 79 -4.53 7.69 4.57
CA ASP A 79 -3.54 8.63 5.08
C ASP A 79 -4.16 10.03 5.25
N THR A 80 -3.73 11.03 4.49
CA THR A 80 -4.31 12.38 4.49
C THR A 80 -5.41 12.59 3.44
N LYS A 81 -5.56 11.69 2.46
CA LYS A 81 -6.49 11.86 1.33
C LYS A 81 -7.89 11.38 1.70
N GLU A 82 -8.86 12.30 1.60
CA GLU A 82 -10.27 11.96 1.69
C GLU A 82 -10.73 11.20 0.45
N LEU A 83 -11.49 10.14 0.67
CA LEU A 83 -12.06 9.34 -0.39
C LEU A 83 -13.42 9.91 -0.79
N SER A 84 -13.57 10.26 -2.07
CA SER A 84 -14.87 10.58 -2.63
C SER A 84 -15.59 9.31 -3.03
N PHE A 85 -16.83 9.24 -2.58
CA PHE A 85 -17.69 8.07 -2.68
C PHE A 85 -18.90 8.32 -3.58
N PHE A 86 -18.97 9.51 -4.14
CA PHE A 86 -20.12 10.03 -4.85
C PHE A 86 -19.70 10.45 -6.26
N ASN A 87 -20.36 9.90 -7.28
CA ASN A 87 -20.15 10.24 -8.69
C ASN A 87 -20.94 11.49 -9.07
N ASP A 88 -20.44 12.23 -10.07
CA ASP A 88 -21.08 13.43 -10.59
C ASP A 88 -22.41 13.15 -11.31
N LYS A 89 -23.39 14.03 -11.08
CA LYS A 89 -24.75 13.98 -11.64
C LYS A 89 -24.75 14.17 -13.16
N LYS A 90 -24.85 13.09 -13.92
CA LYS A 90 -25.25 13.14 -15.35
C LYS A 90 -26.49 12.29 -15.70
N LYS A 91 -27.21 11.78 -14.70
CA LYS A 91 -28.29 10.80 -14.90
C LYS A 91 -29.72 11.37 -14.88
N LEU A 92 -29.91 12.61 -14.40
CA LEU A 92 -31.26 13.17 -14.21
C LEU A 92 -31.95 13.50 -15.54
N ASP A 93 -31.29 14.28 -16.40
CA ASP A 93 -31.89 14.78 -17.65
C ASP A 93 -32.29 13.64 -18.60
N SER A 94 -31.47 12.59 -18.67
CA SER A 94 -31.78 11.40 -19.49
C SER A 94 -32.98 10.60 -18.97
N ILE A 95 -33.20 10.58 -17.65
CA ILE A 95 -34.38 9.92 -17.05
C ILE A 95 -35.64 10.72 -17.37
N ILE A 96 -35.61 12.04 -17.19
CA ILE A 96 -36.78 12.90 -17.44
C ILE A 96 -37.19 12.82 -18.92
N GLU A 97 -36.22 12.90 -19.83
CA GLU A 97 -36.50 12.87 -21.27
C GLU A 97 -37.06 11.52 -21.72
N GLY A 98 -36.54 10.41 -21.17
CA GLY A 98 -37.08 9.08 -21.44
C GLY A 98 -38.55 8.90 -21.02
N ILE A 99 -38.96 9.54 -19.92
CA ILE A 99 -40.36 9.48 -19.44
C ILE A 99 -41.29 10.28 -20.36
N LYS A 100 -40.88 11.48 -20.80
CA LYS A 100 -41.69 12.28 -21.73
C LYS A 100 -41.95 11.54 -23.04
N VAL A 101 -40.92 10.90 -23.60
CA VAL A 101 -41.05 10.11 -24.84
C VAL A 101 -42.04 8.96 -24.66
N LEU A 102 -42.01 8.26 -23.53
CA LEU A 102 -42.95 7.17 -23.25
C LEU A 102 -44.40 7.65 -23.17
N VAL A 103 -44.65 8.76 -22.46
CA VAL A 103 -46.00 9.30 -22.29
C VAL A 103 -46.57 9.87 -23.59
N ASN A 104 -45.76 10.55 -24.40
CA ASN A 104 -46.20 11.11 -25.69
C ASN A 104 -46.61 10.03 -26.72
N ASN A 105 -46.22 8.77 -26.50
CA ASN A 105 -46.57 7.65 -27.37
C ASN A 105 -47.87 6.93 -26.93
N GLU A 106 -48.45 7.27 -25.77
CA GLU A 106 -49.73 6.74 -25.34
C GLU A 106 -50.89 7.54 -25.98
N ILE A 107 -51.80 6.86 -26.66
CA ILE A 107 -52.93 7.48 -27.38
C ILE A 107 -53.97 7.97 -26.37
N PRO A 108 -54.38 9.25 -26.39
CA PRO A 108 -55.40 9.76 -25.47
C PRO A 108 -56.77 9.14 -25.75
N GLU A 109 -57.47 8.67 -24.70
CA GLU A 109 -58.89 8.30 -24.75
C GLU A 109 -59.78 9.55 -24.66
N LEU A 110 -60.73 9.71 -25.58
CA LEU A 110 -61.63 10.87 -25.64
C LEU A 110 -62.68 10.82 -24.51
N VAL A 111 -62.73 11.83 -23.63
CA VAL A 111 -63.67 11.91 -22.48
C VAL A 111 -64.37 13.28 -22.39
N LEU A 112 -65.62 13.31 -21.89
CA LEU A 112 -66.50 14.49 -21.74
C LEU A 112 -65.95 15.59 -20.80
N LEU A 113 -66.00 16.87 -21.23
CA LEU A 113 -65.27 18.02 -20.64
C LEU A 113 -65.40 18.25 -19.12
N ASN A 114 -66.61 18.31 -18.55
CA ASN A 114 -66.78 18.77 -17.15
C ASN A 114 -66.48 17.70 -16.10
N ASP A 115 -66.76 16.43 -16.39
CA ASP A 115 -66.33 15.32 -15.54
C ASP A 115 -64.80 15.12 -15.66
N SER A 116 -64.20 15.56 -16.76
CA SER A 116 -62.76 15.44 -17.01
C SER A 116 -61.92 16.30 -16.06
N ILE A 117 -62.25 17.58 -15.85
CA ILE A 117 -61.46 18.45 -14.95
C ILE A 117 -61.55 17.96 -13.49
N LYS A 118 -62.76 17.61 -13.01
CA LYS A 118 -62.92 17.06 -11.66
C LYS A 118 -62.16 15.74 -11.47
N ARG A 119 -62.14 14.89 -12.49
CA ARG A 119 -61.34 13.65 -12.52
C ARG A 119 -59.85 13.98 -12.44
N ILE A 120 -59.36 14.92 -13.25
CA ILE A 120 -57.94 15.34 -13.25
C ILE A 120 -57.53 15.87 -11.87
N ILE A 121 -58.34 16.72 -11.24
CA ILE A 121 -58.07 17.24 -9.89
C ILE A 121 -57.95 16.09 -8.88
N LYS A 122 -58.90 15.16 -8.88
CA LYS A 122 -58.91 14.02 -7.95
C LYS A 122 -57.71 13.09 -8.16
N GLU A 123 -57.36 12.80 -9.41
CA GLU A 123 -56.19 11.98 -9.73
C GLU A 123 -54.89 12.70 -9.34
N ASN A 124 -54.80 14.02 -9.56
CA ASN A 124 -53.66 14.81 -9.13
C ASN A 124 -53.47 14.77 -7.60
N GLU A 125 -54.56 14.87 -6.82
CA GLU A 125 -54.51 14.71 -5.36
C GLU A 125 -53.99 13.32 -4.94
N ASN A 126 -54.39 12.27 -5.64
CA ASN A 126 -53.89 10.92 -5.39
C ASN A 126 -52.39 10.80 -5.70
N VAL A 127 -51.94 11.44 -6.78
CA VAL A 127 -50.52 11.48 -7.15
C VAL A 127 -49.72 12.25 -6.09
N ILE A 128 -50.19 13.41 -5.61
CA ILE A 128 -49.56 14.17 -4.52
C ILE A 128 -49.38 13.29 -3.28
N LYS A 129 -50.43 12.60 -2.83
CA LYS A 129 -50.37 11.69 -1.66
C LYS A 129 -49.38 10.55 -1.89
N SER A 130 -49.33 10.02 -3.10
CA SER A 130 -48.40 8.94 -3.46
C SER A 130 -46.95 9.42 -3.44
N ILE A 131 -46.67 10.61 -3.96
CA ILE A 131 -45.35 11.25 -3.92
C ILE A 131 -44.93 11.52 -2.48
N ASP A 132 -45.83 12.04 -1.64
CA ASP A 132 -45.51 12.33 -0.23
C ASP A 132 -45.23 11.06 0.57
N SER A 133 -46.02 10.01 0.36
CA SER A 133 -45.76 8.69 0.95
C SER A 133 -44.40 8.13 0.49
N LEU A 134 -44.10 8.24 -0.81
CA LEU A 134 -42.85 7.76 -1.38
C LEU A 134 -41.64 8.54 -0.83
N ASN A 135 -41.73 9.87 -0.75
CA ASN A 135 -40.69 10.71 -0.17
C ASN A 135 -40.45 10.33 1.30
N PHE A 136 -41.51 10.13 2.09
CA PHE A 136 -41.38 9.67 3.47
C PHE A 136 -40.67 8.30 3.56
N GLN A 137 -41.02 7.35 2.70
CA GLN A 137 -40.35 6.05 2.65
C GLN A 137 -38.87 6.17 2.26
N VAL A 138 -38.56 7.03 1.29
CA VAL A 138 -37.18 7.33 0.87
C VAL A 138 -36.37 7.92 2.02
N GLU A 139 -36.92 8.91 2.74
CA GLU A 139 -36.27 9.52 3.91
C GLU A 139 -36.03 8.49 5.01
N ASN A 140 -37.06 7.74 5.39
CA ASN A 140 -36.95 6.74 6.45
C ASN A 140 -35.90 5.67 6.11
N PHE A 141 -35.91 5.19 4.86
CA PHE A 141 -34.91 4.24 4.41
C PHE A 141 -33.49 4.82 4.40
N TYR A 142 -33.34 6.07 3.97
CA TYR A 142 -32.06 6.77 4.00
C TYR A 142 -31.49 6.88 5.43
N GLU A 143 -32.33 7.23 6.42
CA GLU A 143 -31.91 7.30 7.82
C GLU A 143 -31.56 5.92 8.40
N ILE A 144 -32.30 4.86 8.03
CA ILE A 144 -31.94 3.48 8.40
C ILE A 144 -30.54 3.14 7.86
N LEU A 145 -30.22 3.48 6.61
CA LEU A 145 -28.91 3.22 6.03
C LEU A 145 -27.80 4.05 6.71
N LYS A 146 -28.07 5.29 7.11
CA LYS A 146 -27.13 6.12 7.89
C LYS A 146 -26.79 5.51 9.24
N GLN A 147 -27.69 4.75 9.85
CA GLN A 147 -27.42 4.12 11.14
C GLN A 147 -26.55 2.86 11.04
N LYS A 148 -26.62 2.14 9.91
CA LYS A 148 -25.85 0.91 9.67
C LYS A 148 -24.34 1.14 9.80
N SER A 149 -23.61 0.13 10.26
CA SER A 149 -22.13 0.19 10.32
C SER A 149 -21.47 -0.06 8.97
N LYS A 150 -22.12 -0.80 8.08
CA LYS A 150 -21.68 -1.11 6.71
C LYS A 150 -22.84 -0.96 5.74
N LEU A 151 -22.54 -0.60 4.50
CA LEU A 151 -23.49 -0.61 3.39
C LEU A 151 -23.12 -1.77 2.46
N VAL A 152 -23.96 -2.79 2.40
CA VAL A 152 -23.81 -3.89 1.41
C VAL A 152 -24.63 -3.52 0.18
N GLU A 153 -24.18 -3.91 -1.00
CA GLU A 153 -24.89 -3.62 -2.25
C GLU A 153 -26.36 -4.10 -2.23
N ASP A 154 -26.57 -5.31 -1.72
CA ASP A 154 -27.90 -5.91 -1.56
C ASP A 154 -28.80 -5.12 -0.60
N ASP A 155 -28.23 -4.37 0.34
CA ASP A 155 -29.01 -3.60 1.32
C ASP A 155 -29.84 -2.49 0.67
N TYR A 156 -29.46 -1.99 -0.50
CA TYR A 156 -30.12 -0.83 -1.11
C TYR A 156 -30.40 -0.94 -2.61
N ASN A 157 -29.82 -1.89 -3.35
CA ASN A 157 -30.03 -2.03 -4.80
C ASN A 157 -31.50 -2.25 -5.19
N VAL A 158 -32.19 -3.15 -4.49
CA VAL A 158 -33.60 -3.45 -4.76
C VAL A 158 -34.47 -2.24 -4.44
N LYS A 159 -34.30 -1.66 -3.24
CA LYS A 159 -35.11 -0.55 -2.76
C LYS A 159 -34.90 0.74 -3.56
N ARG A 160 -33.66 1.09 -3.94
CA ARG A 160 -33.41 2.28 -4.76
C ARG A 160 -34.03 2.19 -6.16
N LYS A 161 -34.12 0.96 -6.71
CA LYS A 161 -34.77 0.73 -8.00
C LYS A 161 -36.28 0.86 -7.86
N GLU A 162 -36.85 0.20 -6.85
CA GLU A 162 -38.28 0.31 -6.52
C GLU A 162 -38.71 1.78 -6.33
N PHE A 163 -37.95 2.56 -5.55
CA PHE A 163 -38.25 3.99 -5.36
C PHE A 163 -38.17 4.78 -6.66
N LEU A 164 -37.13 4.57 -7.46
CA LEU A 164 -36.98 5.28 -8.73
C LEU A 164 -38.11 4.91 -9.70
N ASP A 165 -38.44 3.63 -9.83
CA ASP A 165 -39.50 3.16 -10.71
C ASP A 165 -40.88 3.68 -10.26
N ASN A 166 -41.15 3.69 -8.95
CA ASN A 166 -42.36 4.29 -8.39
C ASN A 166 -42.44 5.81 -8.68
N SER A 167 -41.35 6.56 -8.50
CA SER A 167 -41.34 8.00 -8.82
C SER A 167 -41.54 8.26 -10.32
N LYS A 168 -40.96 7.41 -11.20
CA LYS A 168 -41.19 7.50 -12.64
C LYS A 168 -42.66 7.28 -13.00
N ILE A 169 -43.31 6.30 -12.37
CA ILE A 169 -44.75 6.03 -12.57
C ILE A 169 -45.58 7.26 -12.17
N GLN A 170 -45.29 7.90 -11.02
CA GLN A 170 -46.01 9.11 -10.60
C GLN A 170 -45.78 10.27 -11.57
N LEU A 171 -44.53 10.48 -12.01
CA LEU A 171 -44.21 11.52 -12.99
C LEU A 171 -44.90 11.27 -14.33
N GLY A 172 -44.95 10.02 -14.80
CA GLY A 172 -45.66 9.63 -16.02
C GLY A 172 -47.15 9.94 -15.95
N LYS A 173 -47.79 9.63 -14.81
CA LYS A 173 -49.21 10.00 -14.57
C LYS A 173 -49.42 11.51 -14.67
N ILE A 174 -48.51 12.33 -14.14
CA ILE A 174 -48.66 13.80 -14.21
C ILE A 174 -48.54 14.30 -15.64
N TYR A 175 -47.60 13.76 -16.42
CA TYR A 175 -47.51 14.10 -17.84
C TYR A 175 -48.77 13.69 -18.62
N SER A 176 -49.34 12.52 -18.31
CA SER A 176 -50.63 12.10 -18.88
C SER A 176 -51.75 13.07 -18.49
N LEU A 177 -51.86 13.46 -17.21
CA LEU A 177 -52.86 14.43 -16.76
C LEU A 177 -52.68 15.82 -17.39
N LEU A 178 -51.43 16.25 -17.63
CA LEU A 178 -51.13 17.49 -18.34
C LEU A 178 -51.55 17.43 -19.81
N ASN A 179 -51.33 16.29 -20.47
CA ASN A 179 -51.76 16.06 -21.85
C ASN A 179 -53.29 16.01 -21.95
N ASP A 180 -53.94 15.27 -21.05
CA ASP A 180 -55.41 15.24 -20.93
C ASP A 180 -55.98 16.64 -20.74
N LEU A 181 -55.38 17.46 -19.87
CA LEU A 181 -55.80 18.84 -19.66
C LEU A 181 -55.61 19.69 -20.93
N GLN A 182 -54.49 19.56 -21.65
CA GLN A 182 -54.23 20.28 -22.90
C GLN A 182 -55.25 19.97 -24.00
N ASN A 183 -55.84 18.78 -24.00
CA ASN A 183 -56.89 18.39 -24.94
C ASN A 183 -58.28 18.96 -24.59
N ILE A 184 -58.42 19.65 -23.46
CA ILE A 184 -59.66 20.32 -23.05
C ILE A 184 -59.63 21.78 -23.54
N GLU A 185 -60.49 22.13 -24.50
CA GLU A 185 -60.72 23.51 -24.90
C GLU A 185 -61.57 24.25 -23.85
N ASP A 186 -60.95 24.72 -22.75
CA ASP A 186 -61.59 25.52 -21.71
C ASP A 186 -60.68 26.69 -21.26
N ASN A 187 -61.25 27.90 -21.20
CA ASN A 187 -60.57 29.12 -20.73
C ASN A 187 -61.05 29.57 -19.34
N SER A 188 -61.71 28.68 -18.59
CA SER A 188 -62.21 28.97 -17.24
C SER A 188 -61.08 29.19 -16.22
N SER A 189 -61.37 29.89 -15.13
CA SER A 189 -60.43 30.01 -14.00
C SER A 189 -60.06 28.64 -13.42
N SER A 190 -61.00 27.70 -13.41
CA SER A 190 -60.79 26.32 -12.95
C SER A 190 -59.75 25.58 -13.79
N TYR A 191 -59.70 25.83 -15.10
CA TYR A 191 -58.67 25.28 -15.99
C TYR A 191 -57.28 25.80 -15.60
N SER A 192 -57.14 27.12 -15.49
CA SER A 192 -55.87 27.78 -15.12
C SER A 192 -55.35 27.31 -13.76
N ASP A 193 -56.23 27.20 -12.76
CA ASP A 193 -55.87 26.73 -11.42
C ASP A 193 -55.43 25.26 -11.45
N THR A 194 -56.12 24.42 -12.23
CA THR A 194 -55.76 23.00 -12.39
C THR A 194 -54.41 22.84 -13.09
N GLN A 195 -54.15 23.62 -14.14
CA GLN A 195 -52.88 23.62 -14.85
C GLN A 195 -51.72 23.99 -13.93
N LYS A 196 -51.88 25.05 -13.14
CA LYS A 196 -50.89 25.48 -12.15
C LYS A 196 -50.60 24.39 -11.12
N ASN A 197 -51.64 23.78 -10.55
CA ASN A 197 -51.50 22.71 -9.57
C ASN A 197 -50.79 21.46 -10.14
N LEU A 198 -51.05 21.11 -11.40
CA LEU A 198 -50.35 20.01 -12.08
C LEU A 198 -48.87 20.34 -12.31
N LEU A 199 -48.54 21.57 -12.69
CA LEU A 199 -47.15 22.01 -12.85
C LEU A 199 -46.38 21.99 -11.53
N GLU A 200 -46.99 22.42 -10.43
CA GLU A 200 -46.40 22.32 -9.09
C GLU A 200 -46.19 20.84 -8.68
N THR A 201 -47.14 19.98 -9.00
CA THR A 201 -47.04 18.53 -8.71
C THR A 201 -45.96 17.86 -9.57
N LYS A 202 -45.82 18.29 -10.83
CA LYS A 202 -44.73 17.88 -11.73
C LYS A 202 -43.39 18.26 -11.14
N GLU A 203 -43.19 19.51 -10.75
CA GLU A 203 -41.95 19.97 -10.14
C GLU A 203 -41.64 19.18 -8.85
N LYS A 204 -42.65 18.92 -8.02
CA LYS A 204 -42.51 18.09 -6.82
C LYS A 204 -42.06 16.66 -7.15
N SER A 205 -42.57 16.08 -8.24
CA SER A 205 -42.17 14.74 -8.70
C SER A 205 -40.75 14.70 -9.24
N GLU A 206 -40.37 15.71 -10.03
CA GLU A 206 -39.00 15.84 -10.53
C GLU A 206 -38.01 16.00 -9.37
N LYS A 207 -38.33 16.80 -8.35
CA LYS A 207 -37.55 16.90 -7.10
C LYS A 207 -37.47 15.58 -6.33
N SER A 208 -38.54 14.78 -6.32
CA SER A 208 -38.53 13.45 -5.71
C SER A 208 -37.53 12.52 -6.42
N ILE A 209 -37.56 12.47 -7.75
CA ILE A 209 -36.59 11.71 -8.56
C ILE A 209 -35.16 12.21 -8.29
N GLU A 210 -34.97 13.53 -8.27
CA GLU A 210 -33.67 14.12 -8.00
C GLU A 210 -33.15 13.71 -6.62
N SER A 211 -33.98 13.76 -5.57
CA SER A 211 -33.63 13.34 -4.21
C SER A 211 -33.21 11.87 -4.18
N ILE A 212 -33.96 10.97 -4.83
CA ILE A 212 -33.62 9.53 -4.92
C ILE A 212 -32.27 9.34 -5.61
N ILE A 213 -32.02 10.04 -6.71
CA ILE A 213 -30.75 9.97 -7.45
C ILE A 213 -29.60 10.47 -6.56
N GLN A 214 -29.77 11.64 -5.95
CA GLN A 214 -28.79 12.25 -5.06
C GLN A 214 -28.42 11.34 -3.89
N LYS A 215 -29.40 10.64 -3.31
CA LYS A 215 -29.19 9.81 -2.12
C LYS A 215 -28.66 8.42 -2.41
N PHE A 216 -29.07 7.78 -3.52
CA PHE A 216 -28.81 6.35 -3.73
C PHE A 216 -28.04 6.00 -5.01
N TYR A 217 -28.01 6.89 -6.01
CA TYR A 217 -27.37 6.63 -7.31
C TYR A 217 -26.05 7.38 -7.49
N THR A 218 -25.76 8.36 -6.64
CA THR A 218 -24.43 8.99 -6.56
C THR A 218 -23.43 8.05 -5.89
N ILE A 219 -23.86 7.17 -4.98
CA ILE A 219 -22.97 6.25 -4.25
C ILE A 219 -22.28 5.28 -5.22
N ASN A 220 -20.95 5.36 -5.27
CA ASN A 220 -20.11 4.41 -5.98
C ASN A 220 -19.52 3.41 -4.98
N LEU A 221 -19.89 2.12 -5.07
CA LEU A 221 -19.37 1.08 -4.18
C LEU A 221 -17.99 0.54 -4.58
N ASP A 222 -17.60 0.73 -5.84
CA ASP A 222 -16.35 0.23 -6.40
C ASP A 222 -15.32 1.35 -6.48
N ILE A 223 -14.59 1.54 -5.37
CA ILE A 223 -13.59 2.60 -5.26
C ILE A 223 -12.21 2.05 -5.13
N TYR A 224 -11.35 2.60 -5.98
CA TYR A 224 -9.94 2.27 -6.09
C TYR A 224 -9.13 3.54 -5.89
N THR A 225 -8.01 3.42 -5.18
CA THR A 225 -6.96 4.44 -5.26
C THR A 225 -6.32 4.40 -6.63
N LEU A 226 -5.74 5.53 -7.04
CA LEU A 226 -4.86 5.54 -8.21
C LEU A 226 -3.70 4.54 -8.00
N PRO A 227 -3.28 3.82 -9.05
CA PRO A 227 -2.13 2.93 -8.96
C PRO A 227 -0.87 3.72 -8.58
N ILE A 228 -0.13 3.22 -7.59
CA ILE A 228 1.14 3.79 -7.17
C ILE A 228 2.28 3.00 -7.76
N ASP A 229 3.22 3.73 -8.35
CA ASP A 229 4.47 3.16 -8.82
C ASP A 229 5.48 3.03 -7.67
N ILE A 230 5.89 1.79 -7.42
CA ILE A 230 6.92 1.42 -6.46
C ILE A 230 8.21 0.93 -7.15
N GLN A 231 8.25 0.93 -8.48
CA GLN A 231 9.38 0.45 -9.25
C GLN A 231 10.62 1.32 -9.06
N GLY A 232 11.77 0.66 -8.88
CA GLY A 232 13.07 1.33 -8.71
C GLY A 232 13.26 2.05 -7.38
N LYS A 233 12.22 2.17 -6.54
CA LYS A 233 12.32 2.82 -5.24
C LYS A 233 13.00 1.92 -4.22
N ASN A 234 13.96 2.45 -3.46
CA ASN A 234 14.61 1.72 -2.38
C ASN A 234 13.74 1.70 -1.10
N ILE A 235 12.58 1.06 -1.19
CA ILE A 235 11.60 0.93 -0.10
C ILE A 235 11.42 -0.53 0.28
N ASP A 236 11.02 -0.74 1.53
CA ASP A 236 10.79 -2.05 2.13
C ASP A 236 9.30 -2.36 2.29
N VAL A 237 8.52 -1.31 2.59
CA VAL A 237 7.12 -1.43 2.97
C VAL A 237 6.33 -0.30 2.32
N LEU A 238 5.19 -0.67 1.72
CA LEU A 238 4.11 0.26 1.42
C LEU A 238 3.21 0.29 2.64
N GLU A 239 3.16 1.44 3.30
CA GLU A 239 2.34 1.65 4.51
C GLU A 239 1.15 2.53 4.14
N PHE A 240 -0.01 2.24 4.71
CA PHE A 240 -1.11 3.19 4.74
C PHE A 240 -1.91 3.08 6.01
N LYS A 241 -2.39 4.23 6.47
CA LYS A 241 -3.33 4.35 7.57
C LYS A 241 -4.71 4.58 7.00
N LEU A 242 -5.69 3.87 7.52
CA LEU A 242 -7.08 4.13 7.22
C LEU A 242 -7.72 4.81 8.42
N SER A 243 -8.29 6.00 8.21
CA SER A 243 -9.02 6.73 9.25
C SER A 243 -10.50 6.83 8.87
N ARG A 244 -11.36 6.76 9.89
CA ARG A 244 -12.82 6.87 9.76
C ARG A 244 -13.32 7.97 10.67
N PHE A 245 -14.14 8.85 10.12
CA PHE A 245 -14.75 9.97 10.84
C PHE A 245 -16.26 9.85 10.78
N ASN A 246 -16.94 10.13 11.89
CA ASN A 246 -18.40 10.26 11.89
C ASN A 246 -18.79 11.55 11.12
N LYS A 247 -19.71 11.46 10.17
CA LYS A 247 -20.12 12.63 9.37
C LYS A 247 -20.85 13.70 10.19
N GLU A 248 -21.58 13.31 11.22
CA GLU A 248 -22.38 14.18 12.06
C GLU A 248 -21.51 14.83 13.15
N THR A 249 -20.77 14.04 13.93
CA THR A 249 -19.96 14.57 15.05
C THR A 249 -18.58 15.08 14.61
N LYS A 250 -18.11 14.71 13.42
CA LYS A 250 -16.75 14.95 12.91
C LYS A 250 -15.62 14.30 13.72
N GLU A 251 -15.96 13.48 14.71
CA GLU A 251 -14.98 12.78 15.54
C GLU A 251 -14.37 11.59 14.79
N GLU A 252 -13.07 11.37 15.00
CA GLU A 252 -12.36 10.18 14.51
C GLU A 252 -12.73 8.96 15.37
N ASP A 253 -13.02 7.84 14.72
CA ASP A 253 -13.15 6.57 15.41
C ASP A 253 -11.76 5.98 15.70
N ALA A 254 -11.24 6.26 16.88
CA ALA A 254 -9.91 5.81 17.31
C ALA A 254 -9.75 4.28 17.32
N ASN A 255 -10.86 3.52 17.39
CA ASN A 255 -10.82 2.05 17.38
C ASN A 255 -10.85 1.47 15.96
N PHE A 256 -11.07 2.30 14.94
CA PHE A 256 -11.11 1.87 13.57
C PHE A 256 -9.71 1.87 12.96
N ALA A 257 -9.22 0.68 12.58
CA ALA A 257 -7.91 0.50 11.93
C ALA A 257 -6.78 1.31 12.59
N SER A 258 -6.70 1.22 13.93
CA SER A 258 -5.79 2.02 14.76
C SER A 258 -4.30 1.83 14.42
N THR A 259 -3.96 0.75 13.73
CA THR A 259 -2.61 0.45 13.25
C THR A 259 -2.53 0.56 11.73
N PRO A 260 -1.46 1.17 11.18
CA PRO A 260 -1.22 1.18 9.74
C PRO A 260 -1.09 -0.23 9.16
N TYR A 261 -1.56 -0.39 7.94
CA TYR A 261 -1.39 -1.60 7.14
C TYR A 261 0.00 -1.58 6.49
N ASN A 262 0.75 -2.66 6.66
CA ASN A 262 2.10 -2.80 6.14
C ASN A 262 2.15 -3.88 5.05
N ILE A 263 2.38 -3.45 3.81
CA ILE A 263 2.52 -4.35 2.65
C ILE A 263 4.01 -4.46 2.32
N TRP A 264 4.58 -5.66 2.50
CA TRP A 264 6.01 -5.89 2.29
C TRP A 264 6.35 -6.00 0.81
N ILE A 265 7.44 -5.35 0.41
CA ILE A 265 7.93 -5.41 -0.97
C ILE A 265 8.86 -6.61 -1.12
N LYS A 266 8.61 -7.44 -2.15
CA LYS A 266 9.45 -8.59 -2.52
C LYS A 266 10.02 -8.42 -3.91
N GLY A 267 11.16 -9.06 -4.17
CA GLY A 267 11.89 -8.92 -5.41
C GLY A 267 12.65 -7.60 -5.54
N GLY A 268 13.40 -7.49 -6.63
CA GLY A 268 14.30 -6.37 -6.86
C GLY A 268 15.55 -6.41 -5.97
N LEU A 269 16.59 -5.71 -6.43
CA LEU A 269 17.84 -5.56 -5.71
C LEU A 269 17.69 -4.51 -4.60
N LYS A 270 18.27 -4.78 -3.44
CA LYS A 270 18.35 -3.85 -2.32
C LYS A 270 19.80 -3.73 -1.84
N ILE A 271 20.16 -2.50 -1.48
CA ILE A 271 21.46 -2.13 -0.92
C ILE A 271 21.20 -1.43 0.40
N ASP A 272 21.76 -1.97 1.48
CA ASP A 272 21.68 -1.42 2.83
C ASP A 272 23.08 -1.30 3.45
N VAL A 273 23.24 -0.38 4.39
CA VAL A 273 24.49 -0.20 5.15
C VAL A 273 24.30 -0.68 6.58
N SER A 274 25.25 -1.46 7.07
CA SER A 274 25.29 -1.92 8.47
C SER A 274 26.64 -1.63 9.11
N ALA A 275 26.68 -1.57 10.43
CA ALA A 275 27.90 -1.46 11.20
C ALA A 275 27.89 -2.43 12.38
N GLY A 276 29.07 -2.82 12.87
CA GLY A 276 29.17 -3.75 13.99
C GLY A 276 30.58 -4.25 14.25
N ILE A 277 30.64 -5.46 14.82
CA ILE A 277 31.85 -6.10 15.31
C ILE A 277 32.24 -7.23 14.35
N PHE A 278 33.53 -7.34 14.10
CA PHE A 278 34.13 -8.33 13.22
C PHE A 278 35.29 -9.02 13.92
N PHE A 279 35.46 -10.30 13.63
CA PHE A 279 36.59 -11.11 14.05
C PHE A 279 37.36 -11.49 12.80
N THR A 280 38.62 -11.07 12.71
CA THR A 280 39.46 -11.25 11.52
C THR A 280 40.70 -12.06 11.86
N SER A 281 41.05 -13.04 11.05
CA SER A 281 42.30 -13.78 11.18
C SER A 281 43.50 -12.99 10.64
N LEU A 282 43.26 -11.75 10.22
CA LEU A 282 44.28 -10.84 9.72
C LEU A 282 44.69 -9.91 10.88
N TYR A 283 45.71 -10.31 11.62
CA TYR A 283 46.21 -9.58 12.79
C TYR A 283 47.73 -9.48 12.74
N ASP A 284 48.32 -8.60 13.54
CA ASP A 284 49.77 -8.46 13.64
C ASP A 284 50.34 -9.58 14.50
N SER A 285 51.38 -10.25 13.99
CA SER A 285 52.06 -11.26 14.79
C SER A 285 52.91 -10.54 15.83
N GLU A 286 52.64 -10.82 17.10
CA GLU A 286 53.46 -10.34 18.20
C GLU A 286 54.59 -11.33 18.46
N TYR A 287 55.78 -10.82 18.75
CA TYR A 287 56.96 -11.64 19.03
C TYR A 287 57.54 -11.26 20.38
N ASP A 288 58.00 -12.27 21.12
CA ASP A 288 58.75 -12.14 22.36
C ASP A 288 60.20 -12.58 22.15
N LYS A 289 61.09 -12.24 23.07
CA LYS A 289 62.52 -12.58 23.00
C LYS A 289 63.00 -13.20 24.29
N ARG A 290 63.81 -14.26 24.19
CA ARG A 290 64.50 -14.88 25.32
C ARG A 290 66.00 -14.91 25.08
N ASP A 291 66.79 -14.85 26.13
CA ASP A 291 68.24 -15.05 26.03
C ASP A 291 68.56 -16.43 25.46
N ASP A 292 69.47 -16.48 24.50
CA ASP A 292 70.00 -17.74 23.98
C ASP A 292 71.03 -18.31 24.97
N PRO A 293 70.78 -19.47 25.60
CA PRO A 293 71.73 -20.08 26.53
C PRO A 293 73.01 -20.57 25.85
N ALA A 294 73.00 -20.77 24.53
CA ALA A 294 74.15 -21.27 23.77
C ALA A 294 75.07 -20.16 23.27
N THR A 295 74.56 -18.94 23.07
CA THR A 295 75.31 -17.83 22.47
C THR A 295 75.09 -16.53 23.25
N SER A 296 76.10 -16.10 24.02
CA SER A 296 76.03 -14.87 24.81
C SER A 296 75.76 -13.64 23.92
N GLY A 297 74.79 -12.81 24.30
CA GLY A 297 74.40 -11.61 23.58
C GLY A 297 73.31 -11.83 22.51
N ASN A 298 73.00 -13.07 22.13
CA ASN A 298 71.92 -13.37 21.20
C ASN A 298 70.58 -13.55 21.91
N LYS A 299 69.50 -13.32 21.15
CA LYS A 299 68.12 -13.55 21.57
C LYS A 299 67.43 -14.54 20.64
N ILE A 300 66.66 -15.46 21.21
CA ILE A 300 65.75 -16.35 20.49
C ILE A 300 64.41 -15.65 20.34
N ILE A 301 63.95 -15.52 19.09
CA ILE A 301 62.65 -14.93 18.78
C ILE A 301 61.54 -15.98 18.97
N MET A 302 60.52 -15.66 19.75
CA MET A 302 59.37 -16.54 20.00
C MET A 302 58.09 -15.87 19.52
N LEU A 303 57.17 -16.62 18.92
CA LEU A 303 55.85 -16.12 18.60
C LEU A 303 55.02 -16.01 19.89
N LYS A 304 54.47 -14.84 20.17
CA LYS A 304 53.54 -14.64 21.28
C LYS A 304 52.15 -15.08 20.82
N ASN A 305 51.60 -16.10 21.48
CA ASN A 305 50.28 -16.61 21.14
C ASN A 305 49.18 -15.76 21.79
N SER A 306 48.63 -14.82 21.03
CA SER A 306 47.49 -13.98 21.43
C SER A 306 46.16 -14.47 20.84
N GLY A 307 46.11 -15.67 20.25
CA GLY A 307 44.97 -16.22 19.53
C GLY A 307 45.05 -16.04 18.00
N ASP A 308 44.05 -16.60 17.31
CA ASP A 308 43.98 -16.66 15.84
C ASP A 308 43.11 -15.56 15.19
N TYR A 309 42.50 -14.71 16.02
CA TYR A 309 41.58 -13.66 15.58
C TYR A 309 41.78 -12.37 16.37
N ASP A 310 41.69 -11.26 15.67
CA ASP A 310 41.59 -9.92 16.26
C ASP A 310 40.17 -9.38 16.10
N MET A 311 39.76 -8.53 17.04
CA MET A 311 38.48 -7.86 17.02
C MET A 311 38.61 -6.54 16.23
N ALA A 312 37.66 -6.28 15.36
CA ALA A 312 37.61 -5.09 14.54
C ALA A 312 36.20 -4.49 14.56
N PHE A 313 36.13 -3.18 14.32
CA PHE A 313 34.87 -2.44 14.19
C PHE A 313 34.80 -1.82 12.82
N GLY A 314 33.62 -1.83 12.21
CA GLY A 314 33.46 -1.18 10.92
C GLY A 314 32.08 -1.31 10.33
N SER A 315 32.01 -1.13 9.02
CA SER A 315 30.76 -1.08 8.28
C SER A 315 30.82 -1.91 7.01
N THR A 316 29.65 -2.40 6.60
CA THR A 316 29.45 -3.19 5.40
C THR A 316 28.25 -2.67 4.62
N ILE A 317 28.40 -2.68 3.30
CA ILE A 317 27.35 -2.58 2.30
C ILE A 317 26.83 -3.99 2.04
N ASN A 318 25.53 -4.18 2.21
CA ASN A 318 24.84 -5.46 2.08
C ASN A 318 23.94 -5.40 0.84
N THR A 319 24.21 -6.26 -0.12
CA THR A 319 23.46 -6.36 -1.37
C THR A 319 22.69 -7.67 -1.41
N TYR A 320 21.38 -7.60 -1.56
CA TYR A 320 20.50 -8.76 -1.54
C TYR A 320 19.24 -8.56 -2.38
N ILE A 321 18.59 -9.67 -2.75
CA ILE A 321 17.27 -9.65 -3.38
C ILE A 321 16.22 -9.60 -2.27
N ARG A 322 15.22 -8.70 -2.36
CA ARG A 322 14.17 -8.65 -1.32
C ARG A 322 13.39 -9.96 -1.31
N MET A 323 13.35 -10.63 -0.16
CA MET A 323 12.61 -11.87 0.02
C MET A 323 11.60 -11.69 1.16
N ASN A 324 10.44 -12.32 1.02
CA ASN A 324 9.43 -12.33 2.07
C ASN A 324 9.71 -13.48 3.07
N SER A 325 10.88 -13.41 3.70
CA SER A 325 11.43 -14.43 4.60
C SER A 325 11.98 -13.76 5.87
N TRP A 326 12.09 -14.51 6.95
CA TRP A 326 12.81 -14.09 8.16
C TRP A 326 14.33 -14.14 7.99
N VAL A 327 14.79 -14.92 7.01
CA VAL A 327 16.21 -15.10 6.67
C VAL A 327 16.41 -14.72 5.21
N VAL A 328 17.32 -13.79 4.94
CA VAL A 328 17.63 -13.31 3.59
C VAL A 328 19.13 -13.43 3.34
N PRO A 329 19.58 -14.19 2.32
CA PRO A 329 20.99 -14.26 1.96
C PRO A 329 21.46 -12.91 1.40
N THR A 330 22.69 -12.53 1.71
CA THR A 330 23.28 -11.26 1.28
C THR A 330 24.74 -11.43 0.85
N LEU A 331 25.16 -10.60 -0.09
CA LEU A 331 26.57 -10.34 -0.40
C LEU A 331 27.01 -9.10 0.36
N ASN A 332 28.15 -9.16 1.04
CA ASN A 332 28.63 -8.10 1.93
C ASN A 332 30.01 -7.62 1.45
N PHE A 333 30.16 -6.30 1.33
CA PHE A 333 31.44 -5.65 1.09
C PHE A 333 31.63 -4.53 2.11
N GLY A 334 32.80 -4.43 2.75
CA GLY A 334 32.97 -3.46 3.82
C GLY A 334 34.40 -3.11 4.14
N ALA A 335 34.55 -2.28 5.17
CA ALA A 335 35.83 -1.89 5.71
C ALA A 335 35.76 -1.90 7.24
N VAL A 336 36.84 -2.35 7.87
CA VAL A 336 36.97 -2.41 9.33
C VAL A 336 38.30 -1.85 9.80
N ILE A 337 38.32 -1.38 11.03
CA ILE A 337 39.51 -0.93 11.75
C ILE A 337 39.73 -1.90 12.91
N THR A 338 40.92 -2.51 12.96
CA THR A 338 41.33 -3.37 14.07
C THR A 338 41.71 -2.57 15.32
N GLN A 339 41.97 -3.24 16.44
CA GLN A 339 42.44 -2.59 17.67
C GLN A 339 43.72 -1.77 17.44
N ASN A 340 44.61 -2.27 16.58
CA ASN A 340 45.86 -1.60 16.18
C ASN A 340 45.66 -0.52 15.09
N GLN A 341 44.43 -0.05 14.90
CA GLN A 341 44.07 1.00 13.93
C GLN A 341 44.39 0.66 12.46
N LYS A 342 44.49 -0.63 12.12
CA LYS A 342 44.76 -1.05 10.73
C LYS A 342 43.46 -1.22 9.96
N LEU A 343 43.40 -0.55 8.81
CA LEU A 343 42.29 -0.67 7.88
C LEU A 343 42.34 -2.02 7.15
N GLN A 344 41.22 -2.72 7.14
CA GLN A 344 41.02 -3.94 6.36
C GLN A 344 39.77 -3.83 5.51
N VAL A 345 39.82 -4.41 4.32
CA VAL A 345 38.69 -4.54 3.40
C VAL A 345 38.10 -5.93 3.53
N LEU A 346 36.77 -6.02 3.59
CA LEU A 346 36.02 -7.25 3.75
C LEU A 346 35.21 -7.57 2.51
N LEU A 347 35.21 -8.82 2.09
CA LEU A 347 34.31 -9.37 1.08
C LEU A 347 33.77 -10.71 1.54
N GLY A 348 32.46 -10.86 1.65
CA GLY A 348 31.85 -12.07 2.19
C GLY A 348 30.42 -12.29 1.80
N LEU A 349 29.90 -13.42 2.25
CA LEU A 349 28.48 -13.76 2.17
C LEU A 349 27.90 -13.73 3.58
N GLY A 350 26.59 -13.58 3.66
CA GLY A 350 25.92 -13.46 4.94
C GLY A 350 24.44 -13.78 4.90
N ALA A 351 23.83 -13.72 6.07
CA ALA A 351 22.41 -13.87 6.26
C ALA A 351 21.89 -12.71 7.11
N ILE A 352 20.85 -12.05 6.61
CA ILE A 352 20.07 -11.04 7.32
C ILE A 352 18.95 -11.76 8.06
N LEU A 353 18.91 -11.58 9.37
CA LEU A 353 17.83 -12.07 10.24
C LEU A 353 16.95 -10.91 10.68
N GLY A 354 15.63 -11.07 10.51
CA GLY A 354 14.63 -10.09 10.90
C GLY A 354 14.12 -9.21 9.74
N LYS A 355 12.97 -8.56 9.95
CA LYS A 355 12.31 -7.71 8.94
C LYS A 355 12.44 -6.22 9.21
N GLN A 356 12.14 -5.81 10.45
CA GLN A 356 12.20 -4.42 10.88
C GLN A 356 13.59 -4.07 11.43
N GLU A 357 14.03 -4.86 12.40
CA GLU A 357 15.38 -4.81 12.95
C GLU A 357 16.16 -5.96 12.33
N ARG A 358 17.30 -5.64 11.72
CA ARG A 358 18.05 -6.56 10.90
C ARG A 358 19.43 -6.76 11.50
N ILE A 359 19.64 -7.95 12.06
CA ILE A 359 20.96 -8.42 12.45
C ILE A 359 21.53 -9.19 11.27
N ILE A 360 22.78 -8.90 10.92
CA ILE A 360 23.44 -9.51 9.76
C ILE A 360 24.64 -10.29 10.26
N PHE A 361 24.64 -11.57 9.96
CA PHE A 361 25.80 -12.44 10.13
C PHE A 361 26.53 -12.53 8.81
N SER A 362 27.84 -12.31 8.82
CA SER A 362 28.66 -12.33 7.61
C SER A 362 29.94 -13.12 7.84
N ALA A 363 30.41 -13.80 6.80
CA ALA A 363 31.70 -14.49 6.80
C ALA A 363 32.33 -14.40 5.42
N GLY A 364 33.67 -14.34 5.39
CA GLY A 364 34.36 -14.22 4.11
C GLY A 364 35.85 -13.99 4.25
N ILE A 365 36.39 -13.22 3.31
CA ILE A 365 37.81 -12.93 3.19
C ILE A 365 38.05 -11.48 3.65
N SER A 366 39.06 -11.30 4.49
CA SER A 366 39.61 -9.99 4.85
C SER A 366 40.91 -9.75 4.08
N MET A 367 41.16 -8.51 3.70
CA MET A 367 42.37 -8.10 2.98
C MET A 367 42.94 -6.84 3.62
N GLY A 368 44.26 -6.78 3.82
CA GLY A 368 44.88 -5.63 4.47
C GLY A 368 46.37 -5.83 4.73
N LYS A 369 47.00 -4.79 5.31
CA LYS A 369 48.39 -4.84 5.73
C LYS A 369 48.50 -5.38 7.16
N VAL A 370 49.47 -6.23 7.40
CA VAL A 370 49.82 -6.78 8.72
C VAL A 370 51.32 -6.81 8.89
N ASP A 371 51.77 -6.71 10.13
CA ASP A 371 53.20 -6.78 10.44
C ASP A 371 53.59 -8.23 10.69
N ARG A 372 54.62 -8.66 9.97
CA ARG A 372 55.23 -9.99 10.08
C ARG A 372 56.71 -9.84 10.33
N ILE A 373 57.34 -10.89 10.81
CA ILE A 373 58.79 -10.91 10.99
C ILE A 373 59.48 -10.56 9.66
N ALA A 374 60.52 -9.70 9.72
CA ALA A 374 61.23 -9.26 8.54
C ALA A 374 61.95 -10.43 7.85
N ASP A 375 62.15 -10.32 6.54
CA ASP A 375 62.86 -11.36 5.78
C ASP A 375 64.29 -11.54 6.34
N GLY A 376 64.71 -12.79 6.50
CA GLY A 376 65.98 -13.16 7.14
C GLY A 376 65.88 -13.52 8.63
N TYR A 377 64.74 -13.23 9.28
CA TYR A 377 64.47 -13.61 10.67
C TYR A 377 63.40 -14.71 10.73
N GLN A 378 63.58 -15.68 11.62
CA GLN A 378 62.65 -16.79 11.83
C GLN A 378 62.35 -17.01 13.30
N VAL A 379 61.10 -17.39 13.59
CA VAL A 379 60.70 -17.81 14.94
C VAL A 379 61.47 -19.08 15.34
N GLY A 380 61.98 -19.12 16.56
CA GLY A 380 62.80 -20.20 17.12
C GLY A 380 64.29 -20.09 16.80
N SER A 381 64.70 -19.13 15.97
CA SER A 381 66.11 -18.90 15.64
C SER A 381 66.74 -17.84 16.54
N SER A 382 68.08 -17.93 16.69
CA SER A 382 68.90 -17.06 17.54
C SER A 382 69.58 -15.97 16.70
N TYR A 383 69.41 -14.71 17.11
CA TYR A 383 69.97 -13.55 16.41
C TYR A 383 70.55 -12.52 17.38
N ASN A 384 71.56 -11.77 16.93
CA ASN A 384 71.98 -10.55 17.60
C ASN A 384 71.06 -9.40 17.17
N LEU A 385 70.20 -8.94 18.07
CA LEU A 385 69.21 -7.88 17.81
C LEU A 385 69.78 -6.46 18.09
N GLY A 386 71.08 -6.34 18.32
CA GLY A 386 71.74 -5.08 18.68
C GLY A 386 71.27 -4.49 20.02
N ASP A 387 71.69 -3.24 20.27
CA ASP A 387 71.44 -2.56 21.56
C ASP A 387 69.95 -2.26 21.82
N SER A 388 69.16 -2.10 20.76
CA SER A 388 67.71 -1.88 20.88
C SER A 388 66.96 -3.16 21.27
N GLY A 389 67.48 -4.31 20.88
CA GLY A 389 66.82 -5.61 21.03
C GLY A 389 65.44 -5.68 20.35
N THR A 390 65.12 -4.76 19.43
CA THR A 390 63.81 -4.72 18.77
C THR A 390 63.75 -5.78 17.68
N ILE A 391 62.68 -6.56 17.66
CA ILE A 391 62.49 -7.60 16.65
C ILE A 391 62.09 -6.93 15.33
N PRO A 392 62.88 -7.06 14.25
CA PRO A 392 62.55 -6.43 12.98
C PRO A 392 61.27 -7.02 12.39
N THR A 393 60.30 -6.16 12.11
CA THR A 393 59.06 -6.53 11.44
C THR A 393 58.91 -5.75 10.13
N GLN A 394 58.20 -6.33 9.18
CA GLN A 394 57.89 -5.72 7.91
C GLN A 394 56.39 -5.78 7.63
N SER A 395 55.86 -4.72 7.04
CA SER A 395 54.46 -4.64 6.66
C SER A 395 54.21 -5.42 5.37
N GLN A 396 53.36 -6.44 5.44
CA GLN A 396 52.99 -7.29 4.31
C GLN A 396 51.48 -7.20 4.03
N PHE A 397 51.10 -7.19 2.75
CA PHE A 397 49.71 -7.36 2.36
C PHE A 397 49.33 -8.84 2.41
N LYS A 398 48.27 -9.18 3.14
CA LYS A 398 47.82 -10.56 3.33
C LYS A 398 46.31 -10.67 3.23
N PHE A 399 45.88 -11.90 2.98
CA PHE A 399 44.48 -12.31 3.03
C PHE A 399 44.22 -13.11 4.30
N GLY A 400 43.08 -12.85 4.93
CA GLY A 400 42.59 -13.58 6.09
C GLY A 400 41.14 -14.01 5.90
N LYS A 401 40.58 -14.62 6.92
CA LYS A 401 39.15 -14.92 7.03
C LYS A 401 38.52 -13.95 8.02
N PHE A 402 37.25 -13.65 7.86
CA PHE A 402 36.50 -12.93 8.88
C PHE A 402 35.15 -13.55 9.16
N PHE A 403 34.63 -13.25 10.34
CA PHE A 403 33.25 -13.42 10.74
C PHE A 403 32.76 -12.12 11.36
N GLY A 404 31.56 -11.67 11.03
CA GLY A 404 31.03 -10.38 11.49
C GLY A 404 29.58 -10.46 11.91
N ILE A 405 29.24 -9.70 12.95
CA ILE A 405 27.87 -9.47 13.43
C ILE A 405 27.62 -7.96 13.33
N THR A 406 26.71 -7.58 12.43
CA THR A 406 26.38 -6.18 12.21
C THR A 406 24.90 -5.90 12.39
N TYR A 407 24.58 -4.65 12.72
CA TYR A 407 23.22 -4.15 12.78
C TYR A 407 22.97 -3.20 11.61
N ASN A 408 21.85 -3.38 10.92
CA ASN A 408 21.47 -2.51 9.81
C ASN A 408 21.15 -1.11 10.34
N LEU A 409 21.90 -0.10 9.87
CA LEU A 409 21.70 1.29 10.28
C LEU A 409 20.52 1.93 9.56
N SER A 410 20.10 1.36 8.43
CA SER A 410 18.93 1.83 7.69
C SER A 410 17.66 1.30 8.36
N LYS A 411 16.85 2.21 8.90
CA LYS A 411 15.47 1.88 9.31
C LYS A 411 14.69 1.35 8.10
N VAL A 412 13.61 0.63 8.38
CA VAL A 412 12.64 0.22 7.35
C VAL A 412 12.20 1.45 6.58
N LYS A 413 12.53 1.50 5.28
CA LYS A 413 12.11 2.58 4.40
C LYS A 413 10.67 2.36 3.99
N LYS A 414 9.80 3.26 4.43
CA LYS A 414 8.36 3.20 4.17
C LYS A 414 7.97 4.22 3.11
N ILE A 415 6.94 3.93 2.35
CA ILE A 415 6.25 4.92 1.53
C ILE A 415 4.77 4.93 1.91
N SER A 416 4.22 6.12 2.07
CA SER A 416 2.79 6.35 2.29
C SER A 416 2.04 6.31 0.96
N LEU A 417 0.75 5.98 0.95
CA LEU A 417 -0.04 5.97 -0.30
C LEU A 417 -0.38 7.40 -0.76
N ASP A 418 -0.50 8.34 0.15
CA ASP A 418 -0.85 9.72 -0.17
C ASP A 418 0.35 10.62 -0.52
N LYS A 419 1.48 10.43 0.18
CA LYS A 419 2.71 11.20 0.09
C LYS A 419 3.73 10.38 -0.67
N GLY A 420 4.03 10.78 -1.89
CA GLY A 420 5.24 10.30 -2.56
C GLY A 420 6.44 10.53 -1.64
N ILE A 421 7.18 9.46 -1.38
CA ILE A 421 8.45 9.36 -0.63
C ILE A 421 8.55 10.31 0.58
N GLU A 422 8.20 9.82 1.77
CA GLU A 422 8.76 10.40 3.01
C GLU A 422 10.23 9.94 3.12
N GLU A 423 11.16 10.77 2.65
CA GLU A 423 12.59 10.60 2.94
C GLU A 423 12.82 10.92 4.42
N ASN A 424 13.23 9.91 5.20
CA ASN A 424 13.83 10.09 6.53
C ASN A 424 15.34 10.21 6.39
#